data_AF-A0A3G2QZP4-F1
#
_entry.id   AF-A0A3G2QZP4-F1
#
_cell.length_a   1.000
_cell.length_b   1.000
_cell.length_c   1.000
_cell.angle_alpha   90.00
_cell.angle_beta   90.00
_cell.angle_gamma   90.00
#
_symmetry.space_group_name_H-M   'P 1'
#
loop_
_entity.id
_entity.type
_entity.pdbx_description
1 polymer ?
#
loop_
_entity_poly.entity_id
_entity_poly.type
_entity_poly.pdbx_seq_one_letter_code
_entity_poly.pdbx_strand_id
1 'polypeptide(L)'
;MSWNIFSFFLNSEEAFIELNPNLLETNVVNILILIALLVYANKVSFSKTLSDRQLEIISTIENAQNDVVNASNYYYQAEKGLTQSLFWLQTWKLFYENEKVALVNRKYKLVKTGLTETFNTTEKLIKNFENKAFLSLQRYVIYITVSKILRKFLFLSDFEQSKLIEVIILKIGGFKK
;
A
#
# COMPACT_ATOMS: atom_id res chain seq x y z
N MET A 1 -49.14 -23.79 -46.95
CA MET A 1 -49.09 -23.08 -48.24
C MET A 1 -48.80 -24.12 -49.31
N SER A 2 -49.85 -24.63 -49.93
CA SER A 2 -49.82 -25.78 -50.83
C SER A 2 -49.23 -25.40 -52.18
N TRP A 3 -48.15 -26.09 -52.57
CA TRP A 3 -47.52 -25.91 -53.87
C TRP A 3 -48.41 -26.52 -54.97
N ASN A 4 -49.18 -25.67 -55.65
CA ASN A 4 -49.93 -26.03 -56.85
C ASN A 4 -48.98 -26.04 -58.05
N ILE A 5 -48.34 -27.18 -58.30
CA ILE A 5 -47.54 -27.42 -59.52
C ILE A 5 -48.33 -28.25 -60.55
N PHE A 6 -49.39 -28.95 -60.13
CA PHE A 6 -50.14 -29.87 -61.01
C PHE A 6 -51.43 -29.30 -61.60
N SER A 7 -51.84 -28.07 -61.27
CA SER A 7 -53.12 -27.51 -61.75
C SER A 7 -53.13 -27.14 -63.25
N PHE A 8 -51.99 -27.23 -63.94
CA PHE A 8 -51.91 -26.99 -65.39
C PHE A 8 -52.37 -28.21 -66.22
N PHE A 9 -52.42 -29.41 -65.65
CA PHE A 9 -52.68 -30.65 -66.39
C PHE A 9 -54.12 -31.18 -66.31
N LEU A 10 -55.04 -30.50 -65.62
CA LEU A 10 -56.36 -31.06 -65.25
C LEU A 10 -57.58 -30.33 -65.81
N ASN A 11 -57.48 -29.70 -66.99
CA ASN A 11 -58.67 -29.20 -67.70
C ASN A 11 -58.56 -29.43 -69.20
N SER A 12 -58.86 -30.65 -69.62
CA SER A 12 -59.46 -30.92 -70.94
C SER A 12 -59.96 -32.36 -70.95
N GLU A 13 -61.28 -32.50 -70.90
CA GLU A 13 -62.00 -33.71 -71.25
C GLU A 13 -61.55 -34.20 -72.63
N GLU A 14 -61.32 -35.51 -72.74
CA GLU A 14 -61.09 -36.28 -73.97
C GLU A 14 -60.28 -35.59 -75.08
N ALA A 15 -58.98 -35.44 -74.85
CA ALA A 15 -58.02 -35.24 -75.92
C ALA A 15 -57.07 -36.44 -75.95
N PHE A 16 -57.29 -37.31 -76.94
CA PHE A 16 -56.30 -38.28 -77.40
C PHE A 16 -54.93 -37.60 -77.41
N ILE A 17 -54.01 -38.07 -76.57
CA ILE A 17 -52.66 -37.51 -76.47
C ILE A 17 -51.92 -37.95 -77.75
N GLU A 18 -52.17 -37.22 -78.84
CA GLU A 18 -51.23 -37.14 -79.94
C GLU A 18 -49.99 -36.44 -79.40
N LEU A 19 -49.06 -37.25 -78.88
CA LEU A 19 -47.71 -36.81 -78.59
C LEU A 19 -47.11 -36.33 -79.91
N ASN A 20 -47.16 -35.02 -80.16
CA ASN A 20 -46.41 -34.42 -81.26
C ASN A 20 -44.93 -34.47 -80.87
N PRO A 21 -44.11 -35.36 -81.47
CA PRO A 21 -42.70 -35.48 -81.12
C PRO A 21 -41.95 -34.17 -81.39
N ASN A 22 -42.46 -33.31 -82.26
CA ASN A 22 -41.88 -32.00 -82.55
C ASN A 22 -41.93 -31.04 -81.34
N LEU A 23 -42.89 -31.24 -80.42
CA LEU A 23 -43.05 -30.46 -79.19
C LEU A 23 -42.10 -30.94 -78.08
N LEU A 24 -41.79 -32.24 -78.04
CA LEU A 24 -40.86 -32.85 -77.08
C LEU A 24 -39.41 -32.77 -77.56
N GLU A 25 -39.14 -33.07 -78.81
CA GLU A 25 -37.78 -33.15 -79.35
C GLU A 25 -37.16 -31.76 -79.54
N THR A 26 -37.93 -30.75 -79.97
CA THR A 26 -37.40 -29.39 -80.18
C THR A 26 -37.38 -28.54 -78.89
N ASN A 27 -38.41 -28.63 -78.03
CA ASN A 27 -38.46 -27.81 -76.81
C ASN A 27 -37.71 -28.42 -75.61
N VAL A 28 -37.70 -29.75 -75.42
CA VAL A 28 -36.95 -30.36 -74.30
C VAL A 28 -35.45 -30.23 -74.54
N VAL A 29 -34.99 -30.39 -75.78
CA VAL A 29 -33.60 -30.15 -76.15
C VAL A 29 -33.22 -28.68 -75.90
N ASN A 30 -34.08 -27.72 -76.25
CA ASN A 30 -33.84 -26.31 -75.97
C ASN A 30 -33.79 -26.00 -74.45
N ILE A 31 -34.69 -26.60 -73.65
CA ILE A 31 -34.70 -26.46 -72.19
C ILE A 31 -33.44 -27.09 -71.57
N LEU A 32 -32.99 -28.26 -72.03
CA LEU A 32 -31.76 -28.90 -71.56
C LEU A 32 -30.53 -28.05 -71.89
N ILE A 33 -30.48 -27.46 -73.10
CA ILE A 33 -29.41 -26.54 -73.49
C ILE A 33 -29.43 -25.29 -72.60
N LEU A 34 -30.61 -24.73 -72.31
CA LEU A 34 -30.79 -23.61 -71.39
C LEU A 34 -30.33 -23.95 -69.97
N ILE A 35 -30.69 -25.12 -69.43
CA ILE A 35 -30.25 -25.58 -68.11
C ILE A 35 -28.74 -25.80 -68.10
N ALA A 36 -28.16 -26.42 -69.13
CA ALA A 36 -26.73 -26.64 -69.24
C ALA A 36 -25.95 -25.32 -69.29
N LEU A 37 -26.42 -24.34 -70.08
CA LEU A 37 -25.83 -23.00 -70.11
C LEU A 37 -25.97 -22.27 -68.77
N LEU A 38 -27.12 -22.39 -68.10
CA LEU A 38 -27.37 -21.76 -66.80
C LEU A 38 -26.48 -22.37 -65.71
N VAL A 39 -26.36 -23.69 -65.66
CA VAL A 39 -25.48 -24.39 -64.71
C VAL A 39 -24.01 -24.05 -65.02
N TYR A 40 -23.60 -24.07 -66.28
CA TYR A 40 -22.22 -23.74 -66.68
C TYR A 40 -21.85 -22.29 -66.33
N ALA A 41 -22.72 -21.33 -66.65
CA ALA A 41 -22.50 -19.92 -66.36
C ALA A 41 -22.48 -19.62 -64.85
N ASN A 42 -23.34 -20.28 -64.06
CA ASN A 42 -23.45 -19.99 -62.62
C ASN A 42 -22.54 -20.84 -61.72
N LYS A 43 -21.98 -21.96 -62.21
CA LYS A 43 -21.12 -22.86 -61.42
C LYS A 43 -19.95 -22.11 -60.78
N VAL A 44 -19.30 -21.21 -61.51
CA VAL A 44 -18.15 -20.43 -61.01
C VAL A 44 -18.58 -19.44 -59.94
N SER A 45 -19.73 -18.78 -60.11
CA SER A 45 -20.27 -17.81 -59.16
C SER A 45 -20.68 -18.46 -57.83
N PHE A 46 -21.41 -19.59 -57.89
CA PHE A 46 -21.83 -20.32 -56.69
C PHE A 46 -20.65 -20.99 -55.98
N SER A 47 -19.73 -21.61 -56.72
CA SER A 47 -18.56 -22.26 -56.12
C SER A 47 -17.66 -21.27 -55.39
N LYS A 48 -17.45 -20.08 -55.95
CA LYS A 48 -16.66 -19.03 -55.30
C LYS A 48 -17.36 -18.52 -54.04
N THR A 49 -18.64 -18.20 -54.13
CA THR A 49 -19.42 -17.72 -52.97
C THR A 49 -19.42 -18.74 -51.83
N LEU A 50 -19.61 -20.04 -52.13
CA LEU A 50 -19.60 -21.09 -51.10
C LEU A 50 -18.20 -21.26 -50.48
N SER A 51 -17.14 -21.22 -51.30
CA SER A 51 -15.76 -21.30 -50.82
C SER A 51 -15.41 -20.11 -49.93
N ASP A 52 -15.77 -18.90 -50.34
CA ASP A 52 -15.52 -17.66 -49.58
C ASP A 52 -16.26 -17.71 -48.24
N ARG A 53 -17.52 -18.17 -48.22
CA ARG A 53 -18.29 -18.39 -46.98
C ARG A 53 -17.66 -19.45 -46.08
N GLN A 54 -17.16 -20.54 -46.65
CA GLN A 54 -16.48 -21.58 -45.87
C GLN A 54 -15.20 -21.03 -45.22
N LEU A 55 -14.40 -20.26 -45.96
CA LEU A 55 -13.20 -19.61 -45.43
C LEU A 55 -13.53 -18.59 -44.33
N GLU A 56 -14.59 -17.80 -44.52
CA GLU A 56 -15.09 -16.84 -43.51
C GLU A 56 -15.48 -17.57 -42.21
N ILE A 57 -16.22 -18.68 -42.31
CA ILE A 57 -16.64 -19.47 -41.15
C ILE A 57 -15.43 -20.08 -40.44
N ILE A 58 -14.49 -20.68 -41.18
CA ILE A 58 -13.27 -21.27 -40.60
C ILE A 58 -12.47 -20.19 -39.87
N SER A 59 -12.23 -19.04 -40.51
CA SER A 59 -11.50 -17.94 -39.90
C SER A 59 -12.20 -17.41 -38.65
N THR A 60 -13.54 -17.29 -38.68
CA THR A 60 -14.32 -16.85 -37.52
C THR A 60 -14.18 -17.83 -36.34
N ILE A 61 -14.20 -19.13 -36.61
CA ILE A 61 -14.03 -20.17 -35.59
C ILE A 61 -12.61 -20.14 -35.02
N GLU A 62 -11.59 -20.05 -35.87
CA GLU A 62 -10.19 -19.98 -35.44
C GLU A 62 -9.91 -18.73 -34.60
N ASN A 63 -10.45 -17.58 -35.01
CA ASN A 63 -10.34 -16.34 -34.24
C ASN A 63 -11.03 -16.47 -32.89
N ALA A 64 -12.26 -17.02 -32.85
CA ALA A 64 -12.97 -17.24 -31.58
C ALA A 64 -12.23 -18.21 -30.64
N GLN A 65 -11.61 -19.27 -31.19
CA GLN A 65 -10.77 -20.19 -30.40
C GLN A 65 -9.54 -19.48 -29.83
N ASN A 66 -8.84 -18.70 -30.65
CA ASN A 66 -7.68 -17.92 -30.22
C ASN A 66 -8.08 -16.89 -29.15
N ASP A 67 -9.20 -16.20 -29.32
CA ASP A 67 -9.71 -15.22 -28.34
C ASP A 67 -9.99 -15.87 -26.99
N VAL A 68 -10.58 -17.06 -26.96
CA VAL A 68 -10.82 -17.81 -25.71
C VAL A 68 -9.50 -18.20 -25.04
N VAL A 69 -8.53 -18.71 -25.80
CA VAL A 69 -7.21 -19.07 -25.26
C VAL A 69 -6.49 -17.84 -24.70
N ASN A 70 -6.52 -16.73 -25.44
CA ASN A 70 -5.92 -15.48 -25.01
C ASN A 70 -6.59 -14.92 -23.75
N ALA A 71 -7.92 -14.87 -23.72
CA ALA A 71 -8.68 -14.42 -22.55
C ALA A 71 -8.41 -15.30 -21.32
N SER A 72 -8.34 -16.61 -21.49
CA SER A 72 -7.97 -17.55 -20.42
C SER A 72 -6.56 -17.29 -19.89
N ASN A 73 -5.59 -17.05 -20.79
CA ASN A 73 -4.22 -16.73 -20.40
C ASN A 73 -4.14 -15.40 -19.65
N TYR A 74 -4.84 -14.36 -20.10
CA TYR A 74 -4.91 -13.08 -19.41
C TYR A 74 -5.55 -13.21 -18.04
N TYR A 75 -6.65 -13.96 -17.93
CA TYR A 75 -7.29 -14.24 -16.64
C TYR A 75 -6.32 -14.91 -15.67
N TYR A 76 -5.62 -15.96 -16.12
CA TYR A 76 -4.66 -16.69 -15.28
C TYR A 76 -3.50 -15.80 -14.81
N GLN A 77 -2.99 -14.93 -15.68
CA GLN A 77 -1.95 -13.96 -15.30
C GLN A 77 -2.47 -12.92 -14.31
N ALA A 78 -3.69 -12.42 -14.52
CA ALA A 78 -4.33 -11.47 -13.62
C ALA A 78 -4.59 -12.08 -12.23
N GLU A 79 -5.07 -13.32 -12.16
CA GLU A 79 -5.30 -14.06 -10.92
C GLU A 79 -4.00 -14.26 -10.13
N LYS A 80 -2.91 -14.62 -10.82
CA LYS A 80 -1.57 -14.68 -10.21
C LYS A 80 -1.14 -13.32 -9.66
N GLY A 81 -1.28 -12.26 -10.46
CA GLY A 81 -0.92 -10.90 -10.06
C GLY A 81 -1.72 -10.41 -8.85
N LEU A 82 -3.02 -10.73 -8.81
CA LEU A 82 -3.90 -10.43 -7.67
C LEU A 82 -3.46 -11.18 -6.42
N THR A 83 -3.18 -12.48 -6.53
CA THR A 83 -2.71 -13.31 -5.40
C THR A 83 -1.40 -12.77 -4.82
N GLN A 84 -0.45 -12.42 -5.69
CA GLN A 84 0.82 -11.82 -5.27
C GLN A 84 0.61 -10.47 -4.59
N SER A 85 -0.26 -9.62 -5.15
CA SER A 85 -0.59 -8.31 -4.57
C SER A 85 -1.25 -8.44 -3.20
N LEU A 86 -2.16 -9.40 -3.02
CA LEU A 86 -2.79 -9.68 -1.73
C LEU A 86 -1.77 -10.15 -0.69
N PHE A 87 -0.85 -11.04 -1.08
CA PHE A 87 0.26 -11.46 -0.21
C PHE A 87 1.07 -10.24 0.26
N TRP A 88 1.52 -9.38 -0.66
CA TRP A 88 2.28 -8.18 -0.31
C TRP A 88 1.49 -7.22 0.59
N LEU A 89 0.20 -7.02 0.30
CA LEU A 89 -0.67 -6.17 1.12
C LEU A 89 -0.76 -6.68 2.56
N GLN A 90 -0.96 -7.99 2.74
CA GLN A 90 -1.03 -8.59 4.07
C GLN A 90 0.31 -8.51 4.81
N THR A 91 1.41 -8.76 4.11
CA THR A 91 2.77 -8.63 4.64
C THR A 91 3.05 -7.19 5.10
N TRP A 92 2.77 -6.20 4.25
CA TRP A 92 2.98 -4.78 4.58
C TRP A 92 2.11 -4.32 5.74
N LYS A 93 0.86 -4.79 5.81
CA LYS A 93 -0.01 -4.50 6.96
C LYS A 93 0.63 -4.96 8.28
N LEU A 94 1.13 -6.19 8.32
CA LEU A 94 1.78 -6.75 9.51
C LEU A 94 3.09 -6.00 9.85
N PHE A 95 3.92 -5.68 8.86
CA PHE A 95 5.12 -4.88 9.08
C PHE A 95 4.81 -3.49 9.64
N TYR A 96 3.80 -2.82 9.07
CA TYR A 96 3.44 -1.45 9.48
C TYR A 96 2.85 -1.40 10.89
N GLU A 97 2.02 -2.38 11.26
CA GLU A 97 1.49 -2.51 12.63
C GLU A 97 2.62 -2.65 13.65
N ASN A 98 3.61 -3.51 13.36
CA ASN A 98 4.78 -3.71 14.22
C ASN A 98 5.68 -2.46 14.27
N GLU A 99 5.95 -1.84 13.14
CA GLU A 99 6.80 -0.65 13.05
C GLU A 99 6.18 0.54 13.81
N LYS A 100 4.86 0.73 13.72
CA LYS A 100 4.15 1.77 14.46
C LYS A 100 4.35 1.63 15.96
N VAL A 101 4.19 0.41 16.50
CA VAL A 101 4.41 0.13 17.93
C VAL A 101 5.87 0.36 18.31
N ALA A 102 6.80 -0.14 17.51
CA ALA A 102 8.24 0.04 17.74
C ALA A 102 8.64 1.52 17.75
N LEU A 103 8.10 2.33 16.84
CA LEU A 103 8.37 3.76 16.75
C LEU A 103 7.86 4.50 17.99
N VAL A 104 6.63 4.23 18.42
CA VAL A 104 6.06 4.83 19.63
C VAL A 104 6.90 4.47 20.86
N ASN A 105 7.26 3.19 21.02
CA ASN A 105 8.08 2.73 22.13
C ASN A 105 9.47 3.37 22.12
N ARG A 106 10.10 3.50 20.95
CA ARG A 106 11.39 4.17 20.80
C ARG A 106 11.31 5.65 21.20
N LYS A 107 10.30 6.37 20.72
CA LYS A 107 10.08 7.78 21.09
C LYS A 107 9.80 7.93 22.58
N TYR A 108 8.93 7.10 23.13
CA TYR A 108 8.63 7.09 24.57
C TYR A 108 9.89 6.84 25.40
N LYS A 109 10.70 5.84 25.05
CA LYS A 109 11.95 5.53 25.74
C LYS A 109 12.93 6.70 25.69
N LEU A 110 13.11 7.32 24.52
CA LEU A 110 13.99 8.47 24.35
C LEU A 110 13.55 9.64 25.24
N VAL A 111 12.26 10.01 25.20
CA VAL A 111 11.71 11.09 26.02
C VAL A 111 11.85 10.79 27.50
N LYS A 112 11.52 9.56 27.92
CA LYS A 112 11.64 9.12 29.32
C LYS A 112 13.08 9.22 29.81
N THR A 113 14.06 8.72 29.03
CA THR A 113 15.47 8.80 29.39
C THR A 113 15.96 10.23 29.48
N GLY A 114 15.64 11.08 28.50
CA GLY A 114 16.00 12.50 28.53
C GLY A 114 15.41 13.21 29.74
N LEU A 115 14.13 12.96 30.05
CA LEU A 115 13.47 13.55 31.22
C LEU A 115 14.13 13.10 32.53
N THR A 116 14.41 11.80 32.68
CA THR A 116 15.12 11.27 33.86
C THR A 116 16.50 11.91 34.02
N GLU A 117 17.26 12.09 32.94
CA GLU A 117 18.57 12.74 32.98
C GLU A 117 18.46 14.22 33.39
N THR A 118 17.48 14.95 32.86
CA THR A 118 17.23 16.34 33.26
C THR A 118 16.85 16.45 34.73
N PHE A 119 16.01 15.56 35.25
CA PHE A 119 15.67 15.53 36.68
C PHE A 119 16.88 15.22 37.55
N ASN A 120 17.66 14.20 37.21
CA ASN A 120 18.87 13.84 37.96
C ASN A 120 19.89 15.00 37.96
N THR A 121 20.02 15.70 36.84
CA THR A 121 20.91 16.86 36.73
C THR A 121 20.40 18.03 37.56
N THR A 122 19.10 18.29 37.50
CA THR A 122 18.45 19.36 38.28
C THR A 122 18.57 19.10 39.78
N GLU A 123 18.36 17.86 40.22
CA GLU A 123 18.53 17.45 41.62
C GLU A 123 19.96 17.68 42.11
N LYS A 124 20.97 17.28 41.32
CA LYS A 124 22.38 17.55 41.63
C LYS A 124 22.69 19.05 41.71
N LEU A 125 22.11 19.85 40.81
CA LEU A 125 22.28 21.30 40.82
C LEU A 125 21.64 21.93 42.06
N ILE A 126 20.40 21.55 42.40
CA ILE A 126 19.70 22.01 43.61
C ILE A 126 20.53 21.70 44.84
N LYS A 127 20.99 20.45 45.00
CA LYS A 127 21.82 20.05 46.14
C LYS A 127 23.13 20.83 46.24
N ASN A 128 23.74 21.16 45.10
CA ASN A 128 24.93 22.02 45.06
C ASN A 128 24.60 23.45 45.51
N PHE A 129 23.50 24.02 45.02
CA PHE A 129 23.03 25.34 45.46
C PHE A 129 22.69 25.38 46.95
N GLU A 130 22.01 24.35 47.48
CA GLU A 130 21.72 24.20 48.91
C GLU A 130 22.99 24.20 49.74
N ASN A 131 23.99 23.40 49.37
CA ASN A 131 25.28 23.35 50.07
C ASN A 131 26.00 24.70 50.03
N LYS A 132 26.01 25.39 48.87
CA LYS A 132 26.61 26.73 48.75
C LYS A 132 25.89 27.75 49.63
N ALA A 133 24.56 27.74 49.64
CA ALA A 133 23.76 28.63 50.47
C ALA A 133 24.01 28.36 51.97
N PHE A 134 24.05 27.08 52.37
CA PHE A 134 24.34 26.69 53.75
C PHE A 134 25.72 27.17 54.21
N LEU A 135 26.77 26.96 53.40
CA LEU A 135 28.12 27.43 53.71
C LEU A 135 28.20 28.96 53.79
N SER A 136 27.48 29.67 52.92
CA SER A 136 27.39 31.13 52.96
C SER A 136 26.74 31.61 54.26
N LEU A 137 25.62 31.01 54.65
CA LEU A 137 24.94 31.29 55.92
C LEU A 137 25.83 30.99 57.13
N GLN A 138 26.52 29.85 57.13
CA GLN A 138 27.44 29.49 58.20
C GLN A 138 28.55 30.55 58.38
N ARG A 139 29.16 31.00 57.28
CA ARG A 139 30.17 32.07 57.30
C ARG A 139 29.60 33.37 57.84
N TYR A 140 28.38 33.74 57.43
CA TYR A 140 27.70 34.94 57.91
C TYR A 140 27.40 34.89 59.42
N VAL A 141 26.92 33.74 59.91
CA VAL A 141 26.67 33.54 61.35
C VAL A 141 27.97 33.63 62.15
N ILE A 142 29.07 33.03 61.66
CA ILE A 142 30.39 33.16 62.27
C ILE A 142 30.82 34.62 62.33
N TYR A 143 30.71 35.35 61.21
CA TYR A 143 31.05 36.77 61.13
C TYR A 143 30.28 37.62 62.16
N ILE A 144 28.95 37.45 62.25
CA ILE A 144 28.13 38.15 63.24
C ILE A 144 28.53 37.76 64.67
N THR A 145 28.77 36.48 64.93
CA THR A 145 29.12 35.98 66.27
C THR A 145 30.46 36.54 66.72
N VAL A 146 31.48 36.49 65.86
CA VAL A 146 32.80 37.10 66.12
C VAL A 146 32.66 38.59 66.34
N SER A 147 31.91 39.30 65.50
CA SER A 147 31.67 40.74 65.65
C SER A 147 30.99 41.07 66.99
N LYS A 148 30.04 40.25 67.45
CA LYS A 148 29.36 40.42 68.74
C LYS A 148 30.29 40.14 69.92
N ILE A 149 31.13 39.11 69.84
CA ILE A 149 32.15 38.80 70.84
C ILE A 149 33.17 39.94 70.92
N LEU A 150 33.67 40.42 69.76
CA LEU A 150 34.63 41.51 69.69
C LEU A 150 34.08 42.80 70.31
N ARG A 151 32.83 43.16 69.99
CA ARG A 151 32.16 44.31 70.63
C ARG A 151 32.11 44.15 72.15
N LYS A 152 31.69 42.98 72.66
CA LYS A 152 31.67 42.72 74.10
C LYS A 152 33.07 42.80 74.73
N PHE A 153 34.10 42.29 74.04
CA PHE A 153 35.49 42.36 74.51
C PHE A 153 35.97 43.81 74.62
N LEU A 154 35.70 44.65 73.62
CA LEU A 154 36.06 46.08 73.63
C LEU A 154 35.32 46.89 74.69
N PHE A 155 34.17 46.43 75.19
CA PHE A 155 33.45 47.06 76.31
C PHE A 155 34.00 46.69 77.70
N LEU A 156 34.91 45.71 77.80
CA LEU A 156 35.58 45.36 79.07
C LEU A 156 36.65 46.41 79.42
N SER A 157 36.99 46.52 80.71
CA SER A 157 38.09 47.41 81.14
C SER A 157 39.46 46.90 80.68
N ASP A 158 40.44 47.80 80.50
CA ASP A 158 41.80 47.42 80.03
C ASP A 158 42.44 46.32 80.90
N PHE A 159 42.21 46.35 82.22
CA PHE A 159 42.70 45.32 83.13
C PHE A 159 42.10 43.94 82.86
N GLU A 160 40.79 43.86 82.62
CA GLU A 160 40.09 42.61 82.31
C GLU A 160 40.49 42.06 80.94
N GLN A 161 40.70 42.94 79.96
CA GLN A 161 41.19 42.57 78.63
C GLN A 161 42.60 41.97 78.70
N SER A 162 43.53 42.61 79.41
CA SER A 162 44.91 42.11 79.58
C SER A 162 44.95 40.75 80.27
N LYS A 163 44.16 40.56 81.33
CA LYS A 163 44.08 39.28 82.06
C LYS A 163 43.55 38.15 81.17
N LEU A 164 42.55 38.43 80.33
CA LEU A 164 41.99 37.46 79.38
C LEU A 164 43.02 37.06 78.32
N ILE A 165 43.76 38.03 77.77
CA ILE A 165 44.83 37.78 76.79
C ILE A 165 45.94 36.93 77.43
N GLU A 166 46.34 37.23 78.66
CA GLU A 166 47.38 36.50 79.37
C GLU A 166 46.99 35.03 79.62
N VAL A 167 45.73 34.77 80.00
CA VAL A 167 45.18 33.41 80.14
C VAL A 167 45.13 32.68 78.80
N ILE A 168 44.78 33.37 77.70
CA ILE A 168 44.76 32.79 76.35
C ILE A 168 46.19 32.45 75.90
N ILE A 169 47.17 33.33 76.12
CA ILE A 169 48.58 33.09 75.82
C ILE A 169 49.11 31.90 76.62
N LEU A 170 48.75 31.78 77.90
CA LEU A 170 49.12 30.63 78.72
C LEU A 170 48.53 29.31 78.19
N LYS A 171 47.27 29.32 77.74
CA LYS A 171 46.63 28.13 77.15
C LYS A 171 47.20 27.73 75.79
N ILE A 172 47.64 28.69 74.98
CA ILE A 172 48.24 28.42 73.66
C ILE A 172 49.73 28.05 73.78
N GLY A 173 50.45 28.73 74.67
CA GLY A 173 51.87 28.50 74.94
C GLY A 173 52.15 27.23 75.77
N GLY A 174 51.16 26.72 76.49
CA GLY A 174 51.25 25.50 77.30
C GLY A 174 51.37 24.18 76.51
N PHE A 175 51.34 24.20 75.18
CA PHE A 175 51.51 23.02 74.33
C PHE A 175 52.97 22.76 73.88
N LYS A 176 53.97 23.44 74.47
CA LYS A 176 55.39 23.07 74.31
C LYS A 176 55.82 22.10 75.41
N LYS A 177 55.59 20.80 75.19
CA LYS A 177 56.40 19.70 75.71
C LYS A 177 56.38 18.55 74.71
#